data_AF-A0A379TN14-F1
#
_entry.id   AF-A0A379TN14-F1
#
_cell.length_a   1.000
_cell.length_b   1.000
_cell.length_c   1.000
_cell.angle_alpha   90.00
_cell.angle_beta   90.00
_cell.angle_gamma   90.00
#
_symmetry.space_group_name_H-M   'P 1'
#
loop_
_entity.id
_entity.type
_entity.pdbx_description
1 polymer ?
#
loop_
_entity_poly.entity_id
_entity_poly.type
_entity_poly.pdbx_seq_one_letter_code
_entity_poly.pdbx_strand_id
1 'polypeptide(L)'
;MLIWQKGGEFNDTGHVAIITQLLDNKIRIAEQNVIHTPLPPGQQWTRELEMVVENGCYTLRDTFDDTTILGWMIQTDDTHTVCRNLTSRISRWQFAAQGCQKKGQFDGQWLDERDPLQKAYVQANGHVINQDPHQYFTITESAEQELIKATNELHLMYLHATDKVLKDDNLLALFDIPKILWPRLRLSWQRRRHHMITGRMDFCMDERGLKVYEYNADSASCHTEAGLILEKWAEQGYTDKGHNPAEGLINELAGAWKHSKARPLSSMYHAG
;
A
#
# COMPACT_ATOMS: atom_id res chain seq x y z
N MET A 1 -10.37 18.13 3.97
CA MET A 1 -10.30 17.50 2.62
C MET A 1 -11.72 17.31 2.10
N LEU A 2 -11.93 17.31 0.80
CA LEU A 2 -13.21 17.01 0.13
C LEU A 2 -12.98 15.84 -0.85
N ILE A 3 -13.82 14.80 -0.79
CA ILE A 3 -13.58 13.52 -1.46
C ILE A 3 -14.76 13.16 -2.36
N TRP A 4 -14.44 12.67 -3.56
CA TRP A 4 -15.38 12.10 -4.53
C TRP A 4 -15.20 10.60 -4.65
N GLN A 5 -16.31 9.90 -4.89
CA GLN A 5 -16.32 8.49 -5.24
C GLN A 5 -15.82 8.30 -6.69
N LYS A 6 -15.28 7.11 -6.97
CA LYS A 6 -15.05 6.61 -8.34
C LYS A 6 -16.36 6.61 -9.13
N GLY A 7 -16.36 7.18 -10.33
CA GLY A 7 -17.52 7.25 -11.24
C GLY A 7 -17.60 8.58 -12.01
N GLY A 8 -18.29 8.55 -13.15
CA GLY A 8 -18.49 9.71 -14.03
C GLY A 8 -17.18 10.30 -14.54
N GLU A 9 -17.05 11.63 -14.51
CA GLU A 9 -15.81 12.36 -14.82
C GLU A 9 -14.56 11.78 -14.11
N PHE A 10 -14.74 11.22 -12.91
CA PHE A 10 -13.66 10.68 -12.08
C PHE A 10 -13.51 9.15 -12.15
N ASN A 11 -14.09 8.51 -13.17
CA ASN A 11 -13.93 7.11 -13.59
C ASN A 11 -13.38 6.18 -12.50
N ASP A 12 -12.13 5.73 -12.62
CA ASP A 12 -11.54 4.69 -11.76
C ASP A 12 -10.77 5.23 -10.56
N THR A 13 -10.56 6.55 -10.47
CA THR A 13 -9.70 7.17 -9.45
C THR A 13 -10.51 7.78 -8.31
N GLY A 14 -11.72 8.28 -8.60
CA GLY A 14 -12.35 9.27 -7.75
C GLY A 14 -11.56 10.59 -7.78
N HIS A 15 -11.82 11.48 -6.82
CA HIS A 15 -11.14 12.77 -6.76
C HIS A 15 -10.96 13.29 -5.34
N VAL A 16 -9.98 14.16 -5.15
CA VAL A 16 -9.72 14.86 -3.88
C VAL A 16 -9.40 16.33 -4.11
N ALA A 17 -10.05 17.19 -3.35
CA ALA A 17 -9.81 18.63 -3.35
C ALA A 17 -9.66 19.18 -1.93
N ILE A 18 -9.15 20.41 -1.83
CA ILE A 18 -9.04 21.16 -0.59
C ILE A 18 -10.04 22.32 -0.61
N ILE A 19 -10.92 22.37 0.38
CA ILE A 19 -11.79 23.53 0.60
C ILE A 19 -10.93 24.68 1.11
N THR A 20 -10.92 25.79 0.35
CA THR A 20 -10.11 26.98 0.65
C THR A 20 -10.92 28.05 1.37
N GLN A 21 -12.18 28.22 0.99
CA GLN A 21 -13.07 29.24 1.55
C GLN A 21 -14.50 28.73 1.58
N LEU A 22 -15.21 29.07 2.66
CA LEU A 22 -16.64 28.89 2.82
C LEU A 22 -17.33 30.25 2.61
N LEU A 23 -18.34 30.28 1.75
CA LEU A 23 -19.17 31.45 1.46
C LEU A 23 -20.66 31.10 1.73
N ASP A 24 -21.55 32.08 1.66
CA ASP A 24 -22.96 31.90 2.08
C ASP A 24 -23.69 30.79 1.32
N ASN A 25 -23.47 30.68 0.00
CA ASN A 25 -24.19 29.75 -0.89
C ASN A 25 -23.25 28.86 -1.73
N LYS A 26 -21.96 28.87 -1.43
CA LYS A 26 -20.95 28.12 -2.18
C LYS A 26 -19.67 27.90 -1.39
N ILE A 27 -18.83 27.01 -1.88
CA ILE A 27 -17.46 26.85 -1.43
C ILE A 27 -16.49 27.11 -2.58
N ARG A 28 -15.27 27.49 -2.24
CA ARG A 28 -14.13 27.52 -3.16
C ARG A 28 -13.19 26.38 -2.86
N ILE A 29 -12.77 25.66 -3.88
CA ILE A 29 -11.85 24.54 -3.75
C ILE A 29 -10.57 24.78 -4.55
N ALA A 30 -9.48 24.15 -4.13
CA ALA A 30 -8.25 24.03 -4.88
C ALA A 30 -7.94 22.54 -5.09
N GLU A 31 -7.60 22.17 -6.31
CA GLU A 31 -7.31 20.79 -6.72
C GLU A 31 -6.30 20.74 -7.88
N GLN A 32 -5.79 19.54 -8.18
CA GLN A 32 -4.97 19.26 -9.37
C GLN A 32 -5.61 18.12 -10.18
N ASN A 33 -5.25 17.99 -11.46
CA ASN A 33 -5.79 16.99 -12.41
C ASN A 33 -7.28 17.20 -12.78
N VAL A 34 -7.75 18.46 -12.79
CA VAL A 34 -9.07 18.83 -13.36
C VAL A 34 -8.89 19.98 -14.34
N ILE A 35 -8.46 21.14 -13.85
CA ILE A 35 -8.12 22.30 -14.68
C ILE A 35 -6.63 22.26 -15.02
N HIS A 36 -6.32 22.35 -16.31
CA HIS A 36 -4.95 22.27 -16.85
C HIS A 36 -4.47 23.59 -17.48
N THR A 37 -5.23 24.67 -17.30
CA THR A 37 -4.90 26.01 -17.78
C THR A 37 -4.42 26.91 -16.64
N PRO A 38 -3.59 27.93 -16.93
CA PRO A 38 -3.18 28.90 -15.91
C PRO A 38 -4.39 29.59 -15.27
N LEU A 39 -4.41 29.63 -13.94
CA LEU A 39 -5.44 30.36 -13.20
C LEU A 39 -5.28 31.88 -13.39
N PRO A 40 -6.37 32.65 -13.27
CA PRO A 40 -6.29 34.11 -13.26
C PRO A 40 -5.29 34.65 -12.21
N PRO A 41 -4.58 35.76 -12.50
CA PRO A 41 -3.61 36.33 -11.57
C PRO A 41 -4.21 36.61 -10.19
N GLY A 42 -3.59 36.08 -9.14
CA GLY A 42 -4.04 36.25 -7.75
C GLY A 42 -5.15 35.29 -7.30
N GLN A 43 -5.71 34.47 -8.19
CA GLN A 43 -6.69 33.46 -7.83
C GLN A 43 -6.02 32.26 -7.17
N GLN A 44 -6.53 31.84 -6.01
CA GLN A 44 -5.99 30.74 -5.18
C GLN A 44 -6.95 29.55 -5.06
N TRP A 45 -7.91 29.43 -5.99
CA TRP A 45 -8.92 28.37 -6.04
C TRP A 45 -9.18 28.00 -7.51
N THR A 46 -9.56 26.74 -7.77
CA THR A 46 -9.79 26.18 -9.10
C THR A 46 -11.27 26.24 -9.50
N ARG A 47 -12.15 25.78 -8.61
CA ARG A 47 -13.61 25.73 -8.85
C ARG A 47 -14.39 26.29 -7.68
N GLU A 48 -15.62 26.70 -7.97
CA GLU A 48 -16.64 26.99 -6.97
C GLU A 48 -17.73 25.93 -7.05
N LEU A 49 -18.16 25.39 -5.90
CA LEU A 49 -19.24 24.43 -5.82
C LEU A 49 -20.43 25.05 -5.09
N GLU A 50 -21.64 24.88 -5.61
CA GLU A 50 -22.86 25.34 -4.94
C GLU A 50 -23.02 24.61 -3.61
N MET A 51 -23.38 25.37 -2.57
CA MET A 51 -23.67 24.85 -1.24
C MET A 51 -25.09 25.23 -0.85
N VAL A 52 -25.91 24.21 -0.61
CA VAL A 52 -27.29 24.36 -0.14
C VAL A 52 -27.33 24.07 1.35
N VAL A 53 -27.90 25.00 2.12
CA VAL A 53 -28.03 24.89 3.58
C VAL A 53 -29.51 24.80 3.94
N GLU A 54 -29.94 23.63 4.42
CA GLU A 54 -31.33 23.36 4.79
C GLU A 54 -31.38 22.73 6.17
N ASN A 55 -32.10 23.34 7.12
CA ASN A 55 -32.27 22.84 8.49
C ASN A 55 -30.95 22.51 9.22
N GLY A 56 -29.87 23.25 8.93
CA GLY A 56 -28.54 22.99 9.50
C GLY A 56 -27.75 21.88 8.81
N CYS A 57 -28.30 21.25 7.76
CA CYS A 57 -27.59 20.33 6.89
C CYS A 57 -26.95 21.09 5.72
N TYR A 58 -25.70 20.74 5.42
CA TYR A 58 -24.92 21.32 4.33
C TYR A 58 -24.79 20.30 3.22
N THR A 59 -25.23 20.66 2.01
CA THR A 59 -25.14 19.81 0.82
C THR A 59 -24.36 20.53 -0.26
N LEU A 60 -23.34 19.86 -0.81
CA LEU A 60 -22.53 20.39 -1.90
C LEU A 60 -22.99 19.79 -3.23
N ARG A 61 -23.00 20.59 -4.29
CA ARG A 61 -23.25 20.15 -5.66
C ARG A 61 -22.01 20.37 -6.50
N ASP A 62 -21.59 19.30 -7.18
CA ASP A 62 -20.45 19.38 -8.08
C ASP A 62 -20.81 20.15 -9.37
N THR A 63 -19.80 20.57 -10.12
CA THR A 63 -19.97 21.19 -11.45
C THR A 63 -20.27 20.17 -12.55
N PHE A 64 -20.05 18.89 -12.28
CA PHE A 64 -20.36 17.76 -13.15
C PHE A 64 -21.67 17.11 -12.71
N ASP A 65 -22.42 16.54 -13.66
CA ASP A 65 -23.72 15.91 -13.42
C ASP A 65 -23.66 14.40 -13.17
N ASP A 66 -22.51 13.78 -13.41
CA ASP A 66 -22.28 12.33 -13.33
C ASP A 66 -21.35 11.92 -12.17
N THR A 67 -21.01 12.84 -11.27
CA THR A 67 -20.11 12.62 -10.14
C THR A 67 -20.83 12.42 -8.82
N THR A 68 -20.15 11.83 -7.83
CA THR A 68 -20.68 11.64 -6.48
C THR A 68 -19.69 12.14 -5.43
N ILE A 69 -20.06 13.22 -4.72
CA ILE A 69 -19.31 13.72 -3.56
C ILE A 69 -19.62 12.80 -2.37
N LEU A 70 -18.59 12.17 -1.79
CA LEU A 70 -18.74 11.36 -0.58
C LEU A 70 -18.90 12.24 0.67
N GLY A 71 -18.17 13.35 0.70
CA GLY A 71 -18.19 14.31 1.81
C GLY A 71 -16.80 14.89 2.09
N TRP A 72 -16.66 15.50 3.26
CA TRP A 72 -15.42 16.14 3.70
C TRP A 72 -14.87 15.51 4.97
N MET A 73 -13.56 15.69 5.18
CA MET A 73 -12.83 15.24 6.35
C MET A 73 -12.23 16.45 7.08
N ILE A 74 -12.43 16.48 8.40
CA ILE A 74 -11.90 17.47 9.34
C ILE A 74 -10.99 16.73 10.32
N GLN A 75 -9.78 17.25 10.58
CA GLN A 75 -8.92 16.74 11.64
C GLN A 75 -9.39 17.39 12.96
N THR A 76 -10.07 16.61 13.78
CA THR A 76 -10.61 17.03 15.07
C THR A 76 -10.76 15.83 15.99
N ASP A 77 -10.75 16.06 17.30
CA ASP A 77 -11.06 15.03 18.31
C ASP A 77 -12.58 14.93 18.57
N ASP A 78 -13.38 15.83 17.99
CA ASP A 78 -14.85 15.82 18.08
C ASP A 78 -15.47 14.75 17.16
N THR A 79 -16.14 13.77 17.76
CA THR A 79 -16.78 12.65 17.05
C THR A 79 -18.28 12.79 16.82
N HIS A 80 -18.92 13.92 17.18
CA HIS A 80 -20.39 14.04 17.23
C HIS A 80 -21.09 13.77 15.89
N THR A 81 -20.46 14.09 14.76
CA THR A 81 -21.06 13.95 13.41
C THR A 81 -20.26 13.03 12.48
N VAL A 82 -19.42 12.14 13.03
CA VAL A 82 -18.56 11.28 12.23
C VAL A 82 -19.35 10.14 11.59
N CYS A 83 -19.24 9.99 10.27
CA CYS A 83 -19.62 8.75 9.59
C CYS A 83 -18.80 7.60 10.17
N ARG A 84 -19.43 6.69 10.91
CA ARG A 84 -18.73 5.54 11.50
C ARG A 84 -18.11 4.69 10.40
N ASN A 85 -16.87 4.23 10.65
CA ASN A 85 -16.10 3.39 9.75
C ASN A 85 -16.99 2.34 9.10
N LEU A 86 -17.07 2.40 7.77
CA LEU A 86 -17.61 1.32 6.95
C LEU A 86 -16.69 0.13 7.17
N THR A 87 -16.96 -0.69 8.19
CA THR A 87 -16.42 -2.05 8.21
C THR A 87 -16.77 -2.63 6.86
N SER A 88 -15.76 -2.90 6.04
CA SER A 88 -15.94 -3.65 4.80
C SER A 88 -16.77 -4.89 5.15
N ARG A 89 -17.54 -5.43 4.21
CA ARG A 89 -18.19 -6.72 4.45
C ARG A 89 -17.08 -7.80 4.56
N ILE A 90 -16.59 -8.01 5.78
CA ILE A 90 -15.51 -8.94 6.18
C ILE A 90 -15.74 -10.34 5.59
N SER A 91 -17.00 -10.71 5.34
CA SER A 91 -17.42 -11.95 4.69
C SER A 91 -16.87 -12.18 3.26
N ARG A 92 -16.05 -11.27 2.69
CA ARG A 92 -15.43 -11.40 1.36
C ARG A 92 -13.90 -11.54 1.38
N TRP A 93 -13.29 -11.69 2.56
CA TRP A 93 -11.83 -11.79 2.73
C TRP A 93 -11.34 -13.23 2.93
N GLN A 94 -11.97 -14.20 2.27
CA GLN A 94 -11.57 -15.60 2.32
C GLN A 94 -10.58 -15.92 1.20
N PHE A 95 -9.58 -16.75 1.51
CA PHE A 95 -8.75 -17.40 0.51
C PHE A 95 -9.54 -18.52 -0.16
N ALA A 96 -9.59 -18.53 -1.48
CA ALA A 96 -10.17 -19.64 -2.23
C ALA A 96 -9.05 -20.45 -2.88
N ALA A 97 -8.93 -21.72 -2.52
CA ALA A 97 -8.05 -22.66 -3.21
C ALA A 97 -8.60 -22.96 -4.61
N GLN A 98 -7.71 -22.94 -5.61
CA GLN A 98 -8.01 -23.19 -7.00
C GLN A 98 -6.99 -24.16 -7.59
N GLY A 99 -7.31 -24.70 -8.76
CA GLY A 99 -6.41 -25.58 -9.50
C GLY A 99 -6.39 -25.23 -10.98
N CYS A 100 -5.21 -25.27 -11.61
CA CYS A 100 -5.08 -25.14 -13.05
C CYS A 100 -5.13 -26.52 -13.74
N GLN A 101 -5.41 -26.53 -15.05
CA GLN A 101 -5.46 -27.77 -15.84
C GLN A 101 -4.07 -28.42 -15.90
N LYS A 102 -3.94 -29.68 -15.50
CA LYS A 102 -2.66 -30.42 -15.55
C LYS A 102 -2.34 -30.85 -16.98
N LYS A 103 -1.68 -29.99 -17.76
CA LYS A 103 -1.20 -30.29 -19.13
C LYS A 103 0.32 -30.58 -19.19
N GLY A 104 0.94 -30.74 -18.02
CA GLY A 104 2.39 -30.97 -17.90
C GLY A 104 3.23 -29.68 -17.99
N GLN A 105 2.62 -28.51 -17.82
CA GLN A 105 3.33 -27.22 -17.88
C GLN A 105 4.46 -27.06 -16.83
N PHE A 106 4.42 -27.86 -15.75
CA PHE A 106 5.38 -27.82 -14.64
C PHE A 106 6.17 -29.13 -14.46
N ASP A 107 6.06 -30.09 -15.39
CA ASP A 107 6.67 -31.43 -15.24
C ASP A 107 8.20 -31.45 -15.51
N GLY A 108 8.75 -30.35 -16.01
CA GLY A 108 10.16 -30.25 -16.42
C GLY A 108 10.82 -28.95 -15.96
N GLN A 109 11.77 -28.46 -16.77
CA GLN A 109 12.50 -27.22 -16.50
C GLN A 109 11.69 -26.00 -16.93
N TRP A 110 10.71 -25.62 -16.12
CA TRP A 110 9.83 -24.49 -16.41
C TRP A 110 10.41 -23.13 -15.96
N LEU A 111 11.50 -23.14 -15.18
CA LEU A 111 12.31 -21.95 -14.89
C LEU A 111 13.48 -21.85 -15.89
N ASP A 112 13.78 -20.65 -16.35
CA ASP A 112 14.83 -20.40 -17.34
C ASP A 112 16.21 -20.29 -16.67
N GLU A 113 17.00 -21.38 -16.68
CA GLU A 113 18.36 -21.39 -16.13
C GLU A 113 19.38 -20.54 -16.91
N ARG A 114 19.00 -19.90 -18.03
CA ARG A 114 19.84 -18.89 -18.70
C ARG A 114 19.76 -17.53 -18.01
N ASP A 115 18.67 -17.27 -17.29
CA ASP A 115 18.56 -16.12 -16.39
C ASP A 115 19.35 -16.41 -15.10
N PRO A 116 20.39 -15.60 -14.77
CA PRO A 116 21.19 -15.83 -13.57
C PRO A 116 20.39 -15.89 -12.27
N LEU A 117 19.28 -15.15 -12.17
CA LEU A 117 18.49 -15.08 -10.94
C LEU A 117 17.60 -16.32 -10.79
N GLN A 118 16.97 -16.77 -11.88
CA GLN A 118 16.22 -18.03 -11.89
C GLN A 118 17.15 -19.22 -11.70
N LYS A 119 18.35 -19.21 -12.31
CA LYS A 119 19.36 -20.23 -12.08
C LYS A 119 19.79 -20.33 -10.61
N ALA A 120 20.01 -19.19 -9.95
CA ALA A 120 20.35 -19.18 -8.53
C ALA A 120 19.23 -19.79 -7.66
N TYR A 121 17.97 -19.49 -7.97
CA TYR A 121 16.82 -20.13 -7.33
C TYR A 121 16.80 -21.65 -7.56
N VAL A 122 16.95 -22.09 -8.81
CA VAL A 122 16.97 -23.53 -9.15
C VAL A 122 18.12 -24.26 -8.45
N GLN A 123 19.28 -23.64 -8.27
CA GLN A 123 20.39 -24.23 -7.53
C GLN A 123 20.08 -24.45 -6.04
N ALA A 124 19.28 -23.57 -5.43
CA ALA A 124 18.91 -23.66 -4.02
C ALA A 124 17.66 -24.52 -3.76
N ASN A 125 16.68 -24.46 -4.67
CA ASN A 125 15.32 -25.00 -4.46
C ASN A 125 14.90 -26.05 -5.50
N GLY A 126 15.62 -26.17 -6.62
CA GLY A 126 15.19 -26.93 -7.79
C GLY A 126 14.11 -26.20 -8.60
N HIS A 127 13.52 -26.90 -9.57
CA HIS A 127 12.38 -26.41 -10.37
C HIS A 127 11.04 -26.54 -9.60
N VAL A 128 11.03 -26.16 -8.32
CA VAL A 128 9.93 -26.38 -7.39
C VAL A 128 9.58 -25.10 -6.64
N ILE A 129 8.29 -24.83 -6.48
CA ILE A 129 7.76 -23.72 -5.66
C ILE A 129 6.96 -24.19 -4.45
N ASN A 130 6.27 -25.32 -4.57
CA ASN A 130 5.43 -25.94 -3.55
C ASN A 130 5.25 -27.43 -3.87
N GLN A 131 4.40 -28.13 -3.11
CA GLN A 131 4.13 -29.57 -3.31
C GLN A 131 3.29 -29.87 -4.57
N ASP A 132 2.30 -29.04 -4.91
CA ASP A 132 1.52 -29.16 -6.15
C ASP A 132 1.51 -27.80 -6.88
N PRO A 133 2.36 -27.61 -7.92
CA PRO A 133 2.43 -26.34 -8.65
C PRO A 133 1.18 -26.08 -9.48
N HIS A 134 0.24 -27.02 -9.55
CA HIS A 134 -1.05 -26.79 -10.19
C HIS A 134 -2.10 -26.20 -9.24
N GLN A 135 -1.82 -26.12 -7.93
CA GLN A 135 -2.70 -25.51 -6.94
C GLN A 135 -2.25 -24.09 -6.62
N TYR A 136 -3.23 -23.18 -6.53
CA TYR A 136 -3.01 -21.79 -6.18
C TYR A 136 -4.14 -21.25 -5.30
N PHE A 137 -3.96 -20.06 -4.75
CA PHE A 137 -4.98 -19.38 -3.94
C PHE A 137 -5.37 -18.06 -4.59
N THR A 138 -6.63 -17.69 -4.44
CA THR A 138 -7.13 -16.37 -4.83
C THR A 138 -7.68 -15.61 -3.63
N ILE A 139 -7.55 -14.29 -3.71
CA ILE A 139 -8.24 -13.34 -2.84
C ILE A 139 -9.01 -12.36 -3.72
N THR A 140 -10.03 -11.72 -3.16
CA THR A 140 -10.78 -10.69 -3.89
C THR A 140 -9.97 -9.40 -3.96
N GLU A 141 -10.19 -8.58 -4.99
CA GLU A 141 -9.63 -7.22 -5.07
C GLU A 141 -9.95 -6.40 -3.81
N SER A 142 -11.15 -6.57 -3.24
CA SER A 142 -11.50 -5.90 -1.98
C SER A 142 -10.68 -6.34 -0.76
N ALA A 143 -10.15 -7.58 -0.76
CA ALA A 143 -9.23 -8.05 0.28
C ALA A 143 -7.83 -7.48 0.07
N GLU A 144 -7.38 -7.42 -1.19
CA GLU A 144 -6.12 -6.78 -1.55
C GLU A 144 -6.10 -5.29 -1.19
N GLN A 145 -7.16 -4.54 -1.50
CA GLN A 145 -7.29 -3.14 -1.11
C GLN A 145 -7.24 -2.93 0.41
N GLU A 146 -7.80 -3.86 1.20
CA GLU A 146 -7.65 -3.81 2.66
C GLU A 146 -6.21 -4.11 3.10
N LEU A 147 -5.53 -5.07 2.49
CA LEU A 147 -4.11 -5.36 2.78
C LEU A 147 -3.23 -4.13 2.47
N ILE A 148 -3.46 -3.45 1.36
CA ILE A 148 -2.76 -2.19 1.00
C ILE A 148 -3.01 -1.13 2.07
N LYS A 149 -4.28 -0.91 2.44
CA LYS A 149 -4.67 0.06 3.47
C LYS A 149 -4.02 -0.25 4.82
N ALA A 150 -4.17 -1.48 5.30
CA ALA A 150 -3.65 -1.92 6.59
C ALA A 150 -2.12 -1.84 6.64
N THR A 151 -1.43 -2.21 5.55
CA THR A 151 0.03 -2.13 5.46
C THR A 151 0.52 -0.69 5.58
N ASN A 152 -0.12 0.26 4.88
CA ASN A 152 0.22 1.68 4.94
C ASN A 152 -0.05 2.28 6.34
N GLU A 153 -1.20 1.97 6.93
CA GLU A 153 -1.57 2.44 8.27
C GLU A 153 -0.62 1.87 9.34
N LEU A 154 -0.38 0.56 9.32
CA LEU A 154 0.50 -0.10 10.27
C LEU A 154 1.94 0.38 10.14
N HIS A 155 2.47 0.61 8.93
CA HIS A 155 3.81 1.15 8.77
C HIS A 155 3.98 2.49 9.51
N LEU A 156 2.99 3.39 9.40
CA LEU A 156 2.99 4.65 10.16
C LEU A 156 2.85 4.43 11.67
N MET A 157 2.03 3.48 12.11
CA MET A 157 1.90 3.13 13.53
C MET A 157 3.21 2.57 14.10
N TYR A 158 3.90 1.69 13.38
CA TYR A 158 5.21 1.16 13.77
C TYR A 158 6.26 2.28 13.87
N LEU A 159 6.27 3.21 12.92
CA LEU A 159 7.17 4.36 12.95
C LEU A 159 6.84 5.33 14.11
N HIS A 160 5.56 5.52 14.41
CA HIS A 160 5.12 6.32 15.56
C HIS A 160 5.54 5.67 16.89
N ALA A 161 5.31 4.37 17.05
CA ALA A 161 5.74 3.61 18.22
C ALA A 161 7.28 3.63 18.36
N THR A 162 8.01 3.47 17.27
CA THR A 162 9.49 3.56 17.25
C THR A 162 9.96 4.93 17.75
N ASP A 163 9.32 6.02 17.31
CA ASP A 163 9.64 7.37 17.79
C ASP A 163 9.39 7.53 19.31
N LYS A 164 8.30 6.94 19.82
CA LYS A 164 8.01 6.92 21.27
C LYS A 164 9.06 6.14 22.05
N VAL A 165 9.41 4.94 21.60
CA VAL A 165 10.44 4.10 22.24
C VAL A 165 11.78 4.82 22.30
N LEU A 166 12.20 5.47 21.21
CA LEU A 166 13.50 6.14 21.18
C LEU A 166 13.57 7.42 22.05
N LYS A 167 12.42 7.99 22.43
CA LYS A 167 12.30 9.14 23.33
C LYS A 167 12.27 8.77 24.82
N ASP A 168 12.05 7.50 25.17
CA ASP A 168 11.92 7.03 26.55
C ASP A 168 12.86 5.83 26.82
N ASP A 169 13.87 6.03 27.67
CA ASP A 169 14.83 4.98 28.05
C ASP A 169 14.15 3.77 28.73
N ASN A 170 12.99 3.95 29.40
CA ASN A 170 12.26 2.84 30.01
C ASN A 170 11.65 1.93 28.94
N LEU A 171 11.13 2.50 27.87
CA LEU A 171 10.60 1.74 26.74
C LEU A 171 11.73 1.07 25.96
N LEU A 172 12.82 1.79 25.69
CA LEU A 172 13.96 1.25 24.96
C LEU A 172 14.64 0.09 25.71
N ALA A 173 14.62 0.10 27.05
CA ALA A 173 15.15 -0.98 27.88
C ALA A 173 14.43 -2.33 27.67
N LEU A 174 13.18 -2.34 27.18
CA LEU A 174 12.40 -3.56 26.95
C LEU A 174 12.87 -4.37 25.73
N PHE A 175 13.72 -3.80 24.88
CA PHE A 175 14.15 -4.40 23.62
C PHE A 175 15.46 -5.19 23.74
N ASP A 176 16.04 -5.27 24.95
CA ASP A 176 17.29 -5.98 25.25
C ASP A 176 18.48 -5.59 24.35
N ILE A 177 18.47 -4.36 23.81
CA ILE A 177 19.56 -3.83 22.98
C ILE A 177 20.69 -3.33 23.89
N PRO A 178 21.97 -3.69 23.62
CA PRO A 178 23.11 -3.20 24.38
C PRO A 178 23.10 -1.66 24.53
N LYS A 179 23.16 -1.17 25.78
CA LYS A 179 23.06 0.27 26.11
C LYS A 179 24.04 1.16 25.34
N ILE A 180 25.21 0.62 24.99
CA ILE A 180 26.22 1.32 24.19
C ILE A 180 25.71 1.73 22.80
N LEU A 181 24.69 1.05 22.26
CA LEU A 181 24.10 1.33 20.96
C LEU A 181 22.98 2.37 21.01
N TRP A 182 22.42 2.69 22.19
CA TRP A 182 21.25 3.57 22.29
C TRP A 182 21.46 4.96 21.67
N PRO A 183 22.60 5.65 21.89
CA PRO A 183 22.86 6.90 21.18
C PRO A 183 22.91 6.72 19.66
N ARG A 184 23.44 5.60 19.17
CA ARG A 184 23.51 5.30 17.73
C ARG A 184 22.13 5.04 17.12
N LEU A 185 21.23 4.37 17.85
CA LEU A 185 19.84 4.17 17.41
C LEU A 185 19.13 5.50 17.20
N ARG A 186 19.24 6.40 18.18
CA ARG A 186 18.66 7.76 18.11
C ARG A 186 19.22 8.56 16.93
N LEU A 187 20.54 8.55 16.74
CA LEU A 187 21.18 9.19 15.59
C LEU A 187 20.71 8.57 14.26
N SER A 188 20.57 7.24 14.20
CA SER A 188 20.06 6.54 13.03
C SER A 188 18.65 6.97 12.70
N TRP A 189 17.75 6.99 13.68
CA TRP A 189 16.36 7.42 13.51
C TRP A 189 16.25 8.85 12.98
N GLN A 190 17.00 9.78 13.58
CA GLN A 190 16.99 11.19 13.17
C GLN A 190 17.53 11.39 11.75
N ARG A 191 18.60 10.68 11.36
CA ARG A 191 19.29 10.91 10.07
C ARG A 191 18.81 10.04 8.93
N ARG A 192 18.18 8.90 9.22
CA ARG A 192 17.80 7.87 8.23
C ARG A 192 16.30 7.58 8.23
N ARG A 193 15.48 8.53 8.70
CA ARG A 193 14.02 8.41 8.85
C ARG A 193 13.28 7.90 7.62
N HIS A 194 13.79 8.19 6.42
CA HIS A 194 13.18 7.85 5.12
C HIS A 194 14.08 6.95 4.27
N HIS A 195 15.02 6.21 4.88
CA HIS A 195 15.99 5.39 4.13
C HIS A 195 15.71 3.89 4.23
N MET A 196 14.59 3.47 4.81
CA MET A 196 14.16 2.07 4.78
C MET A 196 13.76 1.71 3.34
N ILE A 197 14.30 0.60 2.81
CA ILE A 197 14.05 0.18 1.42
C ILE A 197 12.84 -0.73 1.31
N THR A 198 12.75 -1.75 2.17
CA THR A 198 11.68 -2.73 2.16
C THR A 198 11.55 -3.42 3.52
N GLY A 199 10.40 -4.04 3.76
CA GLY A 199 10.11 -4.90 4.90
C GLY A 199 8.91 -5.79 4.57
N ARG A 200 8.63 -6.80 5.39
CA ARG A 200 7.52 -7.74 5.19
C ARG A 200 6.64 -7.80 6.44
N MET A 201 5.33 -7.71 6.26
CA MET A 201 4.37 -7.90 7.35
C MET A 201 3.72 -9.26 7.23
N ASP A 202 3.59 -9.93 8.37
CA ASP A 202 3.02 -11.25 8.45
C ASP A 202 1.61 -11.13 9.03
N PHE A 203 0.60 -11.50 8.23
CA PHE A 203 -0.81 -11.31 8.56
C PHE A 203 -1.55 -12.65 8.73
N CYS A 204 -2.58 -12.61 9.56
CA CYS A 204 -3.71 -13.53 9.50
C CYS A 204 -4.89 -12.80 8.86
N MET A 205 -5.44 -13.36 7.78
CA MET A 205 -6.63 -12.85 7.11
C MET A 205 -7.63 -13.97 6.90
N ASP A 206 -8.85 -13.79 7.39
CA ASP A 206 -9.99 -14.66 7.12
C ASP A 206 -11.32 -13.93 7.42
N GLU A 207 -12.41 -14.69 7.54
CA GLU A 207 -13.75 -14.17 7.87
C GLU A 207 -13.86 -13.45 9.23
N ARG A 208 -12.87 -13.61 10.12
CA ARG A 208 -12.78 -12.90 11.40
C ARG A 208 -12.14 -11.52 11.24
N GLY A 209 -11.51 -11.25 10.11
CA GLY A 209 -10.85 -9.99 9.78
C GLY A 209 -9.36 -10.15 9.52
N LEU A 210 -8.66 -9.02 9.61
CA LEU A 210 -7.22 -8.89 9.34
C LEU A 210 -6.46 -8.57 10.63
N LYS A 211 -5.42 -9.34 10.94
CA LYS A 211 -4.54 -9.14 12.09
C LYS A 211 -3.08 -9.29 11.70
N VAL A 212 -2.23 -8.40 12.21
CA VAL A 212 -0.77 -8.48 12.02
C VAL A 212 -0.15 -9.24 13.18
N TYR A 213 0.75 -10.17 12.88
CA TYR A 213 1.58 -10.85 13.88
C TYR A 213 2.87 -10.07 14.14
N GLU A 214 3.60 -9.74 13.08
CA GLU A 214 4.87 -9.02 13.16
C GLU A 214 5.16 -8.19 11.91
N TYR A 215 6.15 -7.31 12.04
CA TYR A 215 6.71 -6.55 10.94
C TYR A 215 8.22 -6.77 10.85
N ASN A 216 8.62 -7.59 9.88
CA ASN A 216 10.01 -7.89 9.52
C ASN A 216 10.63 -6.69 8.78
N ALA A 217 11.10 -5.70 9.56
CA ALA A 217 11.59 -4.41 9.05
C ALA A 217 13.13 -4.32 8.90
N ASP A 218 13.88 -5.31 9.38
CA ASP A 218 15.35 -5.32 9.32
C ASP A 218 15.86 -6.17 8.14
N SER A 219 15.55 -7.47 8.16
CA SER A 219 15.90 -8.42 7.11
C SER A 219 14.67 -9.21 6.67
N ALA A 220 14.00 -8.74 5.62
CA ALA A 220 12.90 -9.46 4.98
C ALA A 220 13.39 -10.25 3.77
N SER A 221 12.79 -11.41 3.55
CA SER A 221 12.98 -12.29 2.38
C SER A 221 11.64 -12.51 1.66
N CYS A 222 11.60 -13.45 0.72
CA CYS A 222 10.46 -13.78 -0.14
C CYS A 222 10.23 -12.84 -1.33
N HIS A 223 11.11 -11.86 -1.57
CA HIS A 223 11.01 -10.94 -2.70
C HIS A 223 11.18 -11.65 -4.04
N THR A 224 12.13 -12.58 -4.15
CA THR A 224 12.38 -13.34 -5.38
C THR A 224 11.24 -14.29 -5.70
N GLU A 225 10.76 -14.99 -4.68
CA GLU A 225 9.65 -15.93 -4.78
C GLU A 225 8.39 -15.22 -5.28
N ALA A 226 7.99 -14.13 -4.63
CA ALA A 226 6.77 -13.41 -4.99
C ALA A 226 6.90 -12.59 -6.28
N GLY A 227 8.00 -11.85 -6.45
CA GLY A 227 8.16 -10.87 -7.53
C GLY A 227 8.78 -11.41 -8.83
N LEU A 228 9.31 -12.64 -8.83
CA LEU A 228 9.86 -13.26 -10.05
C LEU A 228 9.38 -14.70 -10.25
N ILE A 229 9.51 -15.57 -9.26
CA ILE A 229 9.22 -16.99 -9.46
C ILE A 229 7.71 -17.21 -9.68
N LEU A 230 6.86 -16.51 -8.92
CA LEU A 230 5.41 -16.55 -9.16
C LEU A 230 4.99 -15.87 -10.47
N GLU A 231 5.74 -14.87 -10.96
CA GLU A 231 5.53 -14.33 -12.32
C GLU A 231 5.78 -15.41 -13.37
N LYS A 232 6.89 -16.15 -13.26
CA LYS A 232 7.19 -17.25 -14.19
C LYS A 232 6.19 -18.39 -14.08
N TRP A 233 5.69 -18.67 -12.88
CA TRP A 233 4.61 -19.63 -12.68
C TRP A 233 3.32 -19.19 -13.41
N ALA A 234 2.96 -17.91 -13.29
CA ALA A 234 1.77 -17.35 -13.94
C ALA A 234 1.91 -17.34 -15.47
N GLU A 235 3.04 -16.86 -16.00
CA GLU A 235 3.36 -16.88 -17.44
C GLU A 235 3.28 -18.29 -18.04
N GLN A 236 3.71 -19.30 -17.27
CA GLN A 236 3.80 -20.69 -17.74
C GLN A 236 2.46 -21.44 -17.69
N GLY A 237 1.61 -21.18 -16.69
CA GLY A 237 0.47 -22.06 -16.40
C GLY A 237 -0.85 -21.39 -16.01
N TYR A 238 -0.88 -20.08 -15.80
CA TYR A 238 -2.10 -19.36 -15.41
C TYR A 238 -2.82 -18.80 -16.64
N THR A 239 -4.07 -19.22 -16.85
CA THR A 239 -4.88 -18.82 -18.01
C THR A 239 -6.15 -18.07 -17.63
N ASP A 240 -6.41 -17.91 -16.34
CA ASP A 240 -7.63 -17.29 -15.82
C ASP A 240 -7.49 -15.77 -15.73
N LYS A 241 -8.58 -15.10 -15.35
CA LYS A 241 -8.58 -13.64 -15.14
C LYS A 241 -8.10 -13.33 -13.73
N GLY A 242 -6.91 -12.75 -13.61
CA GLY A 242 -6.31 -12.32 -12.35
C GLY A 242 -4.87 -11.83 -12.60
N HIS A 243 -4.20 -11.40 -11.55
CA HIS A 243 -2.81 -10.97 -11.61
C HIS A 243 -2.06 -11.42 -10.34
N ASN A 244 -0.74 -11.45 -10.39
CA ASN A 244 0.08 -11.66 -9.21
C ASN A 244 0.21 -10.31 -8.48
N PRO A 245 -0.19 -10.19 -7.21
CA PRO A 245 -0.10 -8.92 -6.48
C PRO A 245 1.35 -8.43 -6.26
N ALA A 246 2.35 -9.25 -6.57
CA ALA A 246 3.77 -8.89 -6.47
C ALA A 246 4.47 -8.63 -7.82
N GLU A 247 3.75 -8.62 -8.96
CA GLU A 247 4.32 -8.49 -10.32
C GLU A 247 5.21 -7.24 -10.51
N GLY A 248 4.94 -6.16 -9.77
CA GLY A 248 5.68 -4.90 -9.83
C GLY A 248 6.87 -4.77 -8.87
N LEU A 249 7.15 -5.78 -8.03
CA LEU A 249 8.03 -5.63 -6.87
C LEU A 249 9.45 -5.17 -7.21
N ILE A 250 10.03 -5.67 -8.31
CA ILE A 250 11.37 -5.26 -8.73
C ILE A 250 11.44 -3.77 -9.12
N ASN A 251 10.38 -3.26 -9.76
CA ASN A 251 10.29 -1.86 -10.16
C ASN A 251 10.10 -0.95 -8.94
N GLU A 252 9.29 -1.37 -7.97
CA GLU A 252 9.12 -0.66 -6.70
C GLU A 252 10.43 -0.58 -5.91
N LEU A 253 11.19 -1.70 -5.83
CA LEU A 253 12.51 -1.71 -5.20
C LEU A 253 13.50 -0.80 -5.94
N ALA A 254 13.53 -0.82 -7.28
CA ALA A 254 14.36 0.08 -8.07
C ALA A 254 13.99 1.55 -7.83
N GLY A 255 12.69 1.85 -7.72
CA GLY A 255 12.17 3.16 -7.34
C GLY A 255 12.64 3.61 -5.95
N ALA A 256 12.56 2.72 -4.96
CA ALA A 256 13.03 2.99 -3.60
C ALA A 256 14.54 3.28 -3.56
N TRP A 257 15.35 2.49 -4.26
CA TRP A 257 16.80 2.71 -4.37
C TRP A 257 17.12 4.02 -5.09
N LYS A 258 16.43 4.35 -6.18
CA LYS A 258 16.63 5.59 -6.95
C LYS A 258 16.41 6.85 -6.10
N HIS A 259 15.44 6.82 -5.19
CA HIS A 259 15.13 7.94 -4.29
C HIS A 259 15.83 7.83 -2.93
N SER A 260 16.63 6.78 -2.72
CA SER A 260 17.46 6.63 -1.53
C SER A 260 18.69 7.55 -1.57
N LYS A 261 19.39 7.64 -0.44
CA LYS A 261 20.71 8.31 -0.34
C LYS A 261 21.87 7.31 -0.34
N ALA A 262 21.70 6.18 -1.03
CA ALA A 262 22.76 5.20 -1.19
C ALA A 262 23.98 5.81 -1.90
N ARG A 263 25.17 5.28 -1.61
CA ARG A 263 26.39 5.70 -2.30
C ARG A 263 26.40 5.13 -3.73
N PRO A 264 27.10 5.78 -4.69
CA PRO A 264 27.16 5.30 -6.08
C PRO A 264 27.62 3.85 -6.21
N LEU A 265 28.56 3.45 -5.35
CA LEU A 265 28.98 2.06 -5.20
C LEU A 265 28.41 1.50 -3.91
N SER A 266 27.61 0.44 -4.03
CA SER A 266 27.01 -0.29 -2.91
C SER A 266 27.52 -1.72 -2.90
N SER A 267 28.00 -2.18 -1.74
CA SER A 267 28.42 -3.57 -1.54
C SER A 267 27.25 -4.36 -0.95
N MET A 268 26.92 -5.51 -1.54
CA MET A 268 25.90 -6.41 -0.99
C MET A 268 26.56 -7.44 -0.07
N TYR A 269 26.10 -7.50 1.17
CA TYR A 269 26.53 -8.47 2.16
C TYR A 269 25.40 -9.48 2.37
N HIS A 270 25.72 -10.76 2.27
CA HIS A 270 24.78 -11.86 2.47
C HIS A 270 25.21 -12.62 3.73
N ALA A 271 24.26 -12.92 4.62
CA ALA A 271 24.51 -13.88 5.68
C ALA A 271 24.55 -15.27 5.04
N GLY A 272 25.68 -15.97 5.18
CA GLY A 272 25.89 -17.31 4.64
C GLY A 272 25.25 -18.40 5.49
#